data_AF-A0A9P4UTS7-F1
#
_entry.id   AF-A0A9P4UTS7-F1
#
_cell.length_a   1.000
_cell.length_b   1.000
_cell.length_c   1.000
_cell.angle_alpha   90.00
_cell.angle_beta   90.00
_cell.angle_gamma   90.00
#
_symmetry.space_group_name_H-M   'P 1'
#
loop_
_entity.id
_entity.type
_entity.pdbx_description
1 polymer ?
#
loop_
_entity_poly.entity_id
_entity_poly.type
_entity_poly.pdbx_seq_one_letter_code
_entity_poly.pdbx_strand_id
1 'polypeptide(L)'
;MRLLHINPSKKLISTDFRGKTVPQYAILSHRWGDSEVLFEDLGRDTYRGKEGYRKIEFCAEQAALDNLQYFWIDTCCIDKWDLRERSKAINSMFGWYKNAARCYVFLLDVSVATDAPQSAWEASFRASTWFTRGWTLQELIAPISVDFFSCEGRRIGDKKSLEPLVHEVTGIPLKALRNGPLDEFAIDERRDWARNRQTSEEEDMVYCLLGILDIVIPAAYGEGVEKAWQRLQIELASAGSAPSIIPFSQNDQFVGREAQLAELEEELSSNKRATTIAIVGPAGTGKSQLALEVAHRTRQRNKNWSVFWIDASDIDSLYRSYASIAQKLDLPSWDDNKADSRQLVKTYLSEEGERQCLLIFDNTDDVSLESNGMFLPPSELCFIIYTTINSDIAKRLAAPNIMELKEMTSSTAQRMLENHIQSPLSRSEQQEAQLLLYELSYLPLAIVQAAAYINTRNITIQEYRFLVGKQMEVVLERSSELPKDRPQDCITIGPVTTTLLISLDRIGDDGELAADYLFLAACVDRKDIPLELLPASSPREREGAVKVLGRYGLIIRRPAESSLDLHQLMIYQDWHGRVLRHFIMMADGRRPSSWTCK
;
A
#
# COMPACT_ATOMS: atom_id res chain seq x y z
N MET A 1 15.55 1.72 -13.35
CA MET A 1 15.72 3.18 -13.27
C MET A 1 15.61 3.74 -14.67
N ARG A 2 14.94 4.89 -14.87
CA ARG A 2 14.96 5.61 -16.15
C ARG A 2 15.94 6.76 -16.09
N LEU A 3 16.66 7.01 -17.16
CA LEU A 3 17.58 8.15 -17.28
C LEU A 3 17.22 8.99 -18.52
N LEU A 4 17.52 10.27 -18.45
CA LEU A 4 17.35 11.22 -19.53
C LEU A 4 18.67 11.43 -20.27
N HIS A 5 18.60 11.70 -21.56
CA HIS A 5 19.69 12.29 -22.33
C HIS A 5 19.13 13.22 -23.39
N ILE A 6 19.96 14.14 -23.87
CA ILE A 6 19.62 15.00 -25.01
C ILE A 6 20.18 14.38 -26.28
N ASN A 7 19.33 14.15 -27.28
CA ASN A 7 19.76 13.64 -28.57
C ASN A 7 20.37 14.75 -29.46
N PRO A 8 21.01 14.42 -30.60
CA PRO A 8 21.59 15.43 -31.50
C PRO A 8 20.60 16.49 -32.01
N SER A 9 19.30 16.20 -32.00
CA SER A 9 18.23 17.14 -32.36
C SER A 9 17.76 18.03 -31.21
N LYS A 10 18.48 18.05 -30.09
CA LYS A 10 18.13 18.77 -28.86
C LYS A 10 16.76 18.38 -28.28
N LYS A 11 16.39 17.10 -28.44
CA LYS A 11 15.19 16.53 -27.83
C LYS A 11 15.56 15.73 -26.58
N LEU A 12 14.75 15.87 -25.54
CA LEU A 12 14.87 15.10 -24.32
C LEU A 12 14.34 13.68 -24.54
N ILE A 13 15.16 12.68 -24.27
CA ILE A 13 14.82 11.26 -24.45
C ILE A 13 14.93 10.53 -23.12
N SER A 14 13.86 9.84 -22.73
CA SER A 14 13.84 8.93 -21.57
C SER A 14 14.20 7.52 -21.99
N THR A 15 15.16 6.91 -21.30
CA THR A 15 15.64 5.54 -21.55
C THR A 15 15.50 4.69 -20.29
N ASP A 16 14.89 3.52 -20.42
CA ASP A 16 14.67 2.61 -19.30
C ASP A 16 15.76 1.52 -19.20
N PHE A 17 16.39 1.48 -18.02
CA PHE A 17 17.45 0.55 -17.65
C PHE A 17 17.00 -0.53 -16.65
N ARG A 18 15.69 -0.79 -16.50
CA ARG A 18 15.21 -1.97 -15.74
C ARG A 18 15.80 -3.27 -16.34
N GLY A 19 16.43 -4.09 -15.49
CA GLY A 19 17.07 -5.34 -15.89
C GLY A 19 18.35 -5.17 -16.73
N LYS A 20 18.92 -3.96 -16.80
CA LYS A 20 20.11 -3.63 -17.58
C LYS A 20 21.15 -2.95 -16.70
N THR A 21 22.41 -2.98 -17.13
CA THR A 21 23.48 -2.19 -16.50
C THR A 21 23.17 -0.70 -16.64
N VAL A 22 23.13 0.01 -15.52
CA VAL A 22 22.91 1.46 -15.48
C VAL A 22 24.24 2.15 -15.82
N PRO A 23 24.29 3.06 -16.82
CA PRO A 23 25.50 3.81 -17.16
C PRO A 23 25.82 4.83 -16.06
N GLN A 24 26.99 5.50 -16.13
CA GLN A 24 27.24 6.65 -15.27
C GLN A 24 26.26 7.79 -15.61
N TYR A 25 25.75 8.46 -14.58
CA TYR A 25 24.79 9.55 -14.73
C TYR A 25 25.01 10.66 -13.70
N ALA A 26 24.56 11.86 -14.05
CA ALA A 26 24.36 12.96 -13.12
C ALA A 26 22.95 12.89 -12.50
N ILE A 27 22.77 13.44 -11.31
CA ILE A 27 21.48 13.54 -10.65
C ILE A 27 21.20 14.98 -10.22
N LEU A 28 19.97 15.46 -10.45
CA LEU A 28 19.57 16.81 -10.06
C LEU A 28 18.80 16.78 -8.74
N SER A 29 19.33 17.47 -7.74
CA SER A 29 18.63 17.83 -6.52
C SER A 29 18.08 19.25 -6.65
N HIS A 30 16.77 19.41 -6.47
CA HIS A 30 16.10 20.70 -6.62
C HIS A 30 14.81 20.75 -5.82
N ARG A 31 14.27 21.97 -5.62
CA ARG A 31 12.90 22.12 -5.14
C ARG A 31 11.92 22.20 -6.30
N TRP A 32 10.75 21.59 -6.13
CA TRP A 32 9.66 21.75 -7.07
C TRP A 32 9.10 23.18 -6.97
N GLY A 33 8.84 23.79 -8.12
CA GLY A 33 8.12 25.06 -8.27
C GLY A 33 6.69 24.82 -8.75
N ASP A 34 6.03 25.89 -9.20
CA ASP A 34 4.62 25.86 -9.60
C ASP A 34 4.39 25.13 -10.93
N SER A 35 5.43 25.04 -11.78
CA SER A 35 5.34 24.43 -13.12
C SER A 35 6.51 23.49 -13.41
N GLU A 36 6.42 22.25 -12.95
CA GLU A 36 7.41 21.20 -13.21
C GLU A 36 7.16 20.43 -14.51
N VAL A 37 8.24 19.95 -15.11
CA VAL A 37 8.18 18.97 -16.19
C VAL A 37 7.94 17.59 -15.58
N LEU A 38 6.83 16.96 -15.94
CA LEU A 38 6.42 15.65 -15.47
C LEU A 38 6.74 14.58 -16.52
N PHE A 39 6.69 13.31 -16.11
CA PHE A 39 6.93 12.17 -17.00
C PHE A 39 6.03 12.20 -18.26
N GLU A 40 4.77 12.58 -18.11
CA GLU A 40 3.77 12.64 -19.18
C GLU A 40 4.08 13.72 -20.24
N ASP A 41 4.77 14.80 -19.84
CA ASP A 41 5.14 15.89 -20.75
C ASP A 41 6.20 15.45 -21.76
N LEU A 42 7.05 14.47 -21.38
CA LEU A 42 8.11 13.95 -22.24
C LEU A 42 7.54 13.29 -23.50
N GLY A 43 6.40 12.58 -23.37
CA GLY A 43 5.74 11.93 -24.49
C GLY A 43 4.97 12.88 -25.41
N ARG A 44 4.52 14.03 -24.88
CA ARG A 44 3.69 15.02 -25.59
C ARG A 44 4.49 16.19 -26.17
N ASP A 45 5.79 16.28 -25.88
CA ASP A 45 6.66 17.43 -26.23
C ASP A 45 6.17 18.78 -25.68
N THR A 46 5.41 18.78 -24.58
CA THR A 46 4.82 19.99 -23.96
C THR A 46 5.69 20.64 -22.88
N TYR A 47 6.94 20.18 -22.70
CA TYR A 47 7.80 20.58 -21.58
C TYR A 47 8.49 21.95 -21.76
N ARG A 48 8.74 22.41 -22.99
CA ARG A 48 9.58 23.59 -23.27
C ARG A 48 9.04 24.92 -22.72
N GLY A 49 7.73 25.00 -22.45
CA GLY A 49 7.08 26.19 -21.89
C GLY A 49 7.02 26.22 -20.36
N LYS A 50 7.48 25.17 -19.68
CA LYS A 50 7.41 25.05 -18.22
C LYS A 50 8.63 25.62 -17.55
N GLU A 51 8.46 26.23 -16.37
CA GLU A 51 9.56 26.79 -15.59
C GLU A 51 10.59 25.71 -15.20
N GLY A 52 10.12 24.51 -14.85
CA GLY A 52 10.95 23.36 -14.51
C GLY A 52 11.88 22.91 -15.64
N TYR A 53 11.59 23.27 -16.89
CA TYR A 53 12.46 22.94 -18.03
C TYR A 53 13.83 23.62 -17.93
N ARG A 54 13.91 24.82 -17.33
CA ARG A 54 15.19 25.49 -17.04
C ARG A 54 16.12 24.63 -16.18
N LYS A 55 15.55 23.86 -15.24
CA LYS A 55 16.30 22.96 -14.35
C LYS A 55 16.86 21.77 -15.12
N ILE A 56 16.08 21.27 -16.09
CA ILE A 56 16.49 20.19 -16.99
C ILE A 56 17.63 20.67 -17.90
N GLU A 57 17.48 21.85 -18.53
CA GLU A 57 18.53 22.42 -19.37
C GLU A 57 19.83 22.61 -18.60
N PHE A 58 19.76 23.23 -17.41
CA PHE A 58 20.90 23.37 -16.52
C PHE A 58 21.57 22.01 -16.22
N CYS A 59 20.78 21.01 -15.81
CA CYS A 59 21.32 19.69 -15.47
C CYS A 59 21.98 19.02 -16.67
N ALA A 60 21.38 19.11 -17.86
CA ALA A 60 21.91 18.52 -19.07
C ALA A 60 23.20 19.20 -19.54
N GLU A 61 23.26 20.53 -19.49
CA GLU A 61 24.46 21.30 -19.83
C GLU A 61 25.60 20.99 -18.85
N GLN A 62 25.31 20.97 -17.55
CA GLN A 62 26.31 20.67 -16.54
C GLN A 62 26.79 19.20 -16.61
N ALA A 63 25.89 18.25 -16.86
CA ALA A 63 26.25 16.86 -17.09
C ALA A 63 27.17 16.71 -18.32
N ALA A 64 26.90 17.43 -19.41
CA ALA A 64 27.74 17.42 -20.60
C ALA A 64 29.14 17.99 -20.32
N LEU A 65 29.25 19.06 -19.51
CA LEU A 65 30.55 19.61 -19.07
C LEU A 65 31.36 18.59 -18.24
N ASP A 66 30.68 17.76 -17.45
CA ASP A 66 31.29 16.68 -16.66
C ASP A 66 31.45 15.36 -17.45
N ASN A 67 31.24 15.37 -18.76
CA ASN A 67 31.32 14.19 -19.66
C ASN A 67 30.33 13.06 -19.31
N LEU A 68 29.16 13.41 -18.76
CA LEU A 68 28.08 12.48 -18.46
C LEU A 68 26.98 12.62 -19.51
N GLN A 69 26.73 11.54 -20.26
CA GLN A 69 25.68 11.51 -21.29
C GLN A 69 24.27 11.49 -20.68
N TYR A 70 24.13 10.81 -19.54
CA TYR A 70 22.84 10.58 -18.90
C TYR A 70 22.70 11.39 -17.61
N PHE A 71 21.47 11.80 -17.33
CA PHE A 71 21.11 12.45 -16.09
C PHE A 71 19.74 12.02 -15.59
N TRP A 72 19.48 12.24 -14.30
CA TRP A 72 18.25 11.85 -13.63
C TRP A 72 17.61 13.02 -12.88
N ILE A 73 16.29 13.12 -12.98
CA ILE A 73 15.46 14.14 -12.34
C ILE A 73 14.15 13.49 -11.88
N ASP A 74 13.82 13.58 -10.60
CA ASP A 74 12.68 12.88 -9.96
C ASP A 74 11.33 13.24 -10.59
N THR A 75 11.15 14.49 -11.02
CA THR A 75 9.89 15.00 -11.57
C THR A 75 9.45 14.30 -12.85
N CYS A 76 10.40 13.91 -13.70
CA CYS A 76 10.13 13.34 -15.02
C CYS A 76 10.81 11.98 -15.30
N CYS A 77 11.65 11.46 -14.39
CA CYS A 77 12.16 10.09 -14.49
C CYS A 77 11.28 9.05 -13.78
N ILE A 78 10.49 9.50 -12.79
CA ILE A 78 9.54 8.66 -12.05
C ILE A 78 8.14 8.92 -12.61
N ASP A 79 7.45 7.84 -12.97
CA ASP A 79 6.01 7.90 -13.18
C ASP A 79 5.33 7.89 -11.81
N LYS A 80 4.98 9.08 -11.31
CA LYS A 80 4.37 9.25 -9.98
C LYS A 80 2.94 8.71 -9.91
N TRP A 81 2.39 8.36 -11.05
CA TRP A 81 1.02 7.91 -11.19
C TRP A 81 0.89 6.39 -11.26
N ASP A 82 1.98 5.70 -11.58
CA ASP A 82 2.15 4.28 -11.30
C ASP A 82 2.57 4.16 -9.83
N LEU A 83 1.64 3.72 -8.96
CA LEU A 83 1.92 3.57 -7.53
C LEU A 83 3.02 2.53 -7.26
N ARG A 84 3.17 1.51 -8.11
CA ARG A 84 4.15 0.43 -7.93
C ARG A 84 5.53 0.97 -8.22
N GLU A 85 5.64 1.72 -9.31
CA GLU A 85 6.85 2.46 -9.61
C GLU A 85 7.16 3.50 -8.55
N ARG A 86 6.18 4.32 -8.13
CA ARG A 86 6.38 5.35 -7.11
C ARG A 86 6.87 4.73 -5.80
N SER A 87 6.26 3.64 -5.35
CA SER A 87 6.67 2.90 -4.15
C SER A 87 8.09 2.32 -4.29
N LYS A 88 8.42 1.71 -5.43
CA LYS A 88 9.79 1.25 -5.73
C LYS A 88 10.79 2.39 -5.76
N ALA A 89 10.42 3.53 -6.33
CA ALA A 89 11.26 4.70 -6.45
C ALA A 89 11.59 5.28 -5.07
N ILE A 90 10.58 5.45 -4.20
CA ILE A 90 10.75 5.91 -2.81
C ILE A 90 11.78 5.06 -2.07
N ASN A 91 11.71 3.73 -2.20
CA ASN A 91 12.65 2.81 -1.56
C ASN A 91 14.03 2.74 -2.25
N SER A 92 14.16 3.26 -3.48
CA SER A 92 15.41 3.23 -4.26
C SER A 92 16.14 4.59 -4.31
N MET A 93 15.48 5.68 -3.92
CA MET A 93 15.96 7.06 -4.03
C MET A 93 17.37 7.23 -3.45
N PHE A 94 17.59 6.79 -2.21
CA PHE A 94 18.90 6.87 -1.57
C PHE A 94 19.99 6.19 -2.40
N GLY A 95 19.71 4.99 -2.92
CA GLY A 95 20.62 4.25 -3.79
C GLY A 95 20.91 4.98 -5.10
N TRP A 96 19.89 5.59 -5.72
CA TRP A 96 20.07 6.37 -6.95
C TRP A 96 20.92 7.62 -6.73
N TYR A 97 20.78 8.30 -5.59
CA TYR A 97 21.63 9.43 -5.22
C TYR A 97 23.05 8.97 -4.86
N LYS A 98 23.19 7.87 -4.11
CA LYS A 98 24.49 7.29 -3.73
C LYS A 98 25.32 6.86 -4.94
N ASN A 99 24.68 6.30 -5.96
CA ASN A 99 25.34 5.77 -7.16
C ASN A 99 25.54 6.81 -8.28
N ALA A 100 25.02 8.03 -8.11
CA ALA A 100 25.22 9.09 -9.09
C ALA A 100 26.70 9.52 -9.14
N ALA A 101 27.23 9.75 -10.34
CA ALA A 101 28.60 10.23 -10.51
C ALA A 101 28.75 11.68 -10.04
N ARG A 102 27.72 12.50 -10.25
CA ARG A 102 27.61 13.90 -9.81
C ARG A 102 26.19 14.19 -9.33
N CYS A 103 26.05 14.85 -8.19
CA CYS A 103 24.80 15.45 -7.74
C CYS A 103 24.88 16.96 -7.88
N TYR A 104 23.99 17.56 -8.67
CA TYR A 104 23.90 19.01 -8.82
C TYR A 104 22.73 19.52 -7.98
N VAL A 105 23.02 20.40 -7.03
CA VAL A 105 22.00 21.09 -6.23
C VAL A 105 21.73 22.45 -6.87
N PHE A 106 20.54 22.62 -7.42
CA PHE A 106 20.15 23.86 -8.09
C PHE A 106 19.25 24.72 -7.19
N LEU A 107 19.79 25.83 -6.68
CA LEU A 107 19.15 26.70 -5.70
C LEU A 107 18.51 27.91 -6.37
N LEU A 108 17.19 27.86 -6.58
CA LEU A 108 16.44 28.97 -7.18
C LEU A 108 16.39 30.24 -6.32
N ASP A 109 16.56 30.11 -5.00
CA ASP A 109 16.48 31.19 -4.02
C ASP A 109 17.85 31.77 -3.64
N VAL A 110 18.93 31.32 -4.28
CA VAL A 110 20.29 31.84 -4.09
C VAL A 110 20.77 32.47 -5.38
N SER A 111 21.14 33.74 -5.32
CA SER A 111 21.71 34.50 -6.44
C SER A 111 23.19 34.81 -6.18
N VAL A 112 24.02 34.68 -7.21
CA VAL A 112 25.46 34.98 -7.13
C VAL A 112 25.84 36.00 -8.20
N ALA A 113 26.06 37.24 -7.79
CA ALA A 113 26.58 38.30 -8.65
C ALA A 113 28.03 38.01 -9.10
N THR A 114 28.44 38.60 -10.21
CA THR A 114 29.77 38.33 -10.81
C THR A 114 30.85 38.88 -9.89
N ASP A 115 31.85 38.07 -9.56
CA ASP A 115 32.96 38.42 -8.65
C ASP A 115 32.53 38.82 -7.22
N ALA A 116 31.36 38.37 -6.77
CA ALA A 116 30.87 38.69 -5.44
C ALA A 116 31.65 37.94 -4.34
N PRO A 117 32.05 38.60 -3.24
CA PRO A 117 32.68 37.94 -2.10
C PRO A 117 31.72 36.93 -1.46
N GLN A 118 32.26 35.91 -0.77
CA GLN A 118 31.47 34.87 -0.10
C GLN A 118 30.33 35.41 0.79
N SER A 119 30.58 36.53 1.48
CA SER A 119 29.58 37.19 2.33
C SER A 119 28.31 37.63 1.59
N ALA A 120 28.36 37.78 0.26
CA ALA A 120 27.23 38.26 -0.54
C ALA A 120 26.16 37.19 -0.79
N TRP A 121 26.53 35.91 -0.91
CA TRP A 121 25.60 34.81 -1.16
C TRP A 121 25.40 33.89 0.06
N GLU A 122 26.29 33.94 1.05
CA GLU A 122 26.23 33.05 2.21
C GLU A 122 24.91 33.19 2.99
N ALA A 123 24.40 34.42 3.14
CA ALA A 123 23.14 34.66 3.85
C ALA A 123 21.94 34.02 3.15
N SER A 124 21.84 34.13 1.82
CA SER A 124 20.76 33.49 1.05
C SER A 124 20.93 31.98 0.98
N PHE A 125 22.18 31.48 0.92
CA PHE A 125 22.45 30.05 1.03
C PHE A 125 21.96 29.47 2.35
N ARG A 126 22.31 30.10 3.49
CA ARG A 126 21.84 29.68 4.82
C ARG A 126 20.32 29.70 4.95
N ALA A 127 19.68 30.68 4.30
CA ALA A 127 18.22 30.82 4.29
C ALA A 127 17.52 29.99 3.20
N SER A 128 18.26 29.22 2.39
CA SER A 128 17.68 28.49 1.27
C SER A 128 16.67 27.47 1.76
N THR A 129 15.50 27.52 1.15
CA THR A 129 14.40 26.59 1.37
C THR A 129 14.74 25.16 0.94
N TRP A 130 15.82 24.95 0.20
CA TRP A 130 16.32 23.62 -0.11
C TRP A 130 16.70 22.83 1.15
N PHE A 131 17.27 23.50 2.17
CA PHE A 131 17.62 22.86 3.44
C PHE A 131 16.41 22.46 4.28
N THR A 132 15.23 23.03 4.00
CA THR A 132 14.00 22.76 4.74
C THR A 132 13.09 21.74 4.05
N ARG A 133 13.45 21.19 2.88
CA ARG A 133 12.65 20.15 2.22
C ARG A 133 13.01 18.77 2.76
N GLY A 134 12.03 17.90 3.01
CA GLY A 134 12.26 16.52 3.51
C GLY A 134 13.21 15.71 2.63
N TRP A 135 12.87 15.54 1.35
CA TRP A 135 13.62 14.69 0.42
C TRP A 135 15.08 15.09 0.22
N THR A 136 15.40 16.40 0.23
CA THR A 136 16.78 16.90 0.04
C THR A 136 17.74 16.42 1.13
N LEU A 137 17.23 15.82 2.21
CA LEU A 137 18.05 15.14 3.21
C LEU A 137 18.84 13.98 2.61
N GLN A 138 18.17 13.07 1.90
CA GLN A 138 18.84 11.96 1.22
C GLN A 138 19.72 12.47 0.08
N GLU A 139 19.28 13.51 -0.61
CA GLU A 139 20.00 14.11 -1.75
C GLU A 139 21.32 14.78 -1.32
N LEU A 140 21.41 15.19 -0.05
CA LEU A 140 22.63 15.72 0.56
C LEU A 140 23.57 14.61 1.06
N ILE A 141 23.00 13.64 1.79
CA ILE A 141 23.77 12.62 2.53
C ILE A 141 24.24 11.50 1.61
N ALA A 142 23.38 11.02 0.72
CA ALA A 142 23.65 9.80 -0.05
C ALA A 142 24.78 9.97 -1.10
N PRO A 143 24.82 11.03 -1.93
CA PRO A 143 25.86 11.16 -2.96
C PRO A 143 27.24 11.43 -2.36
N ILE A 144 28.27 10.93 -3.03
CA ILE A 144 29.67 11.22 -2.68
C ILE A 144 30.05 12.64 -3.17
N SER A 145 29.61 13.02 -4.38
CA SER A 145 29.86 14.33 -4.99
C SER A 145 28.57 15.15 -5.02
N VAL A 146 28.57 16.31 -4.36
CA VAL A 146 27.46 17.27 -4.39
C VAL A 146 28.03 18.67 -4.67
N ASP A 147 27.57 19.28 -5.76
CA ASP A 147 27.96 20.63 -6.19
C ASP A 147 26.74 21.57 -6.13
N PHE A 148 26.88 22.71 -5.45
CA PHE A 148 25.82 23.70 -5.27
C PHE A 148 25.90 24.79 -6.33
N PHE A 149 24.77 25.13 -6.92
CA PHE A 149 24.64 26.13 -7.97
C PHE A 149 23.55 27.15 -7.63
N SER A 150 23.81 28.40 -7.98
CA SER A 150 22.85 29.51 -7.87
C SER A 150 21.75 29.41 -8.93
N CYS A 151 20.73 30.26 -8.84
CA CYS A 151 19.66 30.31 -9.82
C CYS A 151 20.17 30.72 -11.22
N GLU A 152 21.28 31.44 -11.31
CA GLU A 152 21.98 31.76 -12.56
C GLU A 152 22.84 30.61 -13.12
N GLY A 153 22.88 29.44 -12.46
CA GLY A 153 23.71 28.30 -12.85
C GLY A 153 25.19 28.46 -12.51
N ARG A 154 25.53 29.38 -11.58
CA ARG A 154 26.92 29.60 -11.15
C ARG A 154 27.27 28.68 -9.98
N ARG A 155 28.42 28.02 -10.06
CA ARG A 155 28.91 27.14 -8.99
C ARG A 155 29.26 27.97 -7.75
N ILE A 156 28.62 27.63 -6.63
CA ILE A 156 28.86 28.22 -5.30
C ILE A 156 30.01 27.48 -4.61
N GLY A 157 29.99 26.15 -4.66
CA GLY A 157 30.97 25.27 -4.03
C GLY A 157 30.49 23.83 -4.03
N ASP A 158 31.31 22.92 -3.53
CA ASP A 158 30.93 21.52 -3.28
C ASP A 158 30.72 21.24 -1.79
N LYS A 159 30.10 20.11 -1.47
CA LYS A 159 29.84 19.63 -0.10
C LYS A 159 31.10 19.57 0.77
N LYS A 160 32.29 19.38 0.19
CA LYS A 160 33.55 19.36 0.95
C LYS A 160 34.02 20.78 1.29
N SER A 161 33.97 21.69 0.32
CA SER A 161 34.34 23.10 0.51
C SER A 161 33.36 23.86 1.43
N LEU A 162 32.08 23.45 1.44
CA LEU A 162 31.03 24.06 2.24
C LEU A 162 30.65 23.23 3.47
N GLU A 163 31.43 22.21 3.85
CA GLU A 163 31.08 21.31 4.96
C GLU A 163 30.76 22.04 6.29
N PRO A 164 31.48 23.10 6.72
CA PRO A 164 31.17 23.75 8.00
C PRO A 164 29.85 24.50 7.94
N LEU A 165 29.57 25.13 6.78
CA LEU A 165 28.35 25.88 6.52
C LEU A 165 27.13 24.95 6.46
N VAL A 166 27.25 23.83 5.75
CA VAL A 166 26.19 22.82 5.66
C VAL A 166 25.93 22.18 7.02
N HIS A 167 26.98 21.90 7.80
CA HIS A 167 26.84 21.40 9.17
C HIS A 167 26.09 22.38 10.07
N GLU A 168 26.45 23.66 10.06
CA GLU A 168 25.75 24.70 10.84
C GLU A 168 24.26 24.81 10.48
N VAL A 169 23.93 24.78 9.19
CA VAL A 169 22.55 24.95 8.71
C VAL A 169 21.69 23.72 9.03
N THR A 170 22.25 22.51 8.89
CA THR A 170 21.47 21.26 8.96
C THR A 170 21.56 20.54 10.30
N GLY A 171 22.60 20.80 11.09
CA GLY A 171 22.92 20.02 12.29
C GLY A 171 23.48 18.62 12.00
N ILE A 172 23.67 18.24 10.73
CA ILE A 172 24.15 16.89 10.35
C ILE A 172 25.65 16.78 10.66
N PRO A 173 26.11 15.74 11.40
CA PRO A 173 27.52 15.58 11.72
C PRO A 173 28.44 15.55 10.49
N LEU A 174 29.62 16.17 10.59
CA LEU A 174 30.61 16.20 9.51
C LEU A 174 30.98 14.79 9.00
N LYS A 175 31.00 13.80 9.90
CA LYS A 175 31.28 12.40 9.55
C LYS A 175 30.21 11.83 8.60
N ALA A 176 28.93 12.15 8.81
CA ALA A 176 27.84 11.77 7.90
C ALA A 176 27.92 12.53 6.56
N LEU A 177 28.21 13.83 6.59
CA LEU A 177 28.39 14.64 5.36
C LEU A 177 29.54 14.14 4.48
N ARG A 178 30.57 13.55 5.10
CA ARG A 178 31.71 12.90 4.44
C ARG A 178 31.44 11.46 4.01
N ASN A 179 30.17 11.03 3.98
CA ASN A 179 29.73 9.69 3.61
C ASN A 179 30.28 8.58 4.52
N GLY A 180 30.47 8.85 5.81
CA GLY A 180 30.77 7.83 6.80
C GLY A 180 29.62 6.81 6.94
N PRO A 181 29.89 5.59 7.46
CA PRO A 181 28.86 4.59 7.72
C PRO A 181 27.72 5.14 8.57
N LEU A 182 26.47 5.01 8.10
CA LEU A 182 25.30 5.60 8.76
C LEU A 182 24.85 4.80 10.00
N ASP A 183 25.24 3.53 10.07
CA ASP A 183 24.99 2.62 11.20
C ASP A 183 25.78 2.99 12.47
N GLU A 184 26.84 3.78 12.34
CA GLU A 184 27.58 4.35 13.47
C GLU A 184 26.79 5.46 14.21
N PHE A 185 25.70 5.96 13.63
CA PHE A 185 24.82 6.95 14.23
C PHE A 185 23.54 6.29 14.75
N ALA A 186 23.14 6.68 15.96
CA ALA A 186 21.91 6.16 16.55
C ALA A 186 20.70 6.47 15.66
N ILE A 187 19.69 5.60 15.69
CA ILE A 187 18.46 5.78 14.91
C ILE A 187 17.81 7.14 15.22
N ASP A 188 17.73 7.51 16.50
CA ASP A 188 17.14 8.80 16.89
C ASP A 188 17.97 9.99 16.43
N GLU A 189 19.29 9.87 16.40
CA GLU A 189 20.17 10.91 15.85
C GLU A 189 19.92 11.09 14.34
N ARG A 190 19.83 9.99 13.58
CA ARG A 190 19.51 10.03 12.14
C ARG A 190 18.13 10.61 11.87
N ARG A 191 17.15 10.33 12.73
CA ARG A 191 15.79 10.90 12.64
C ARG A 191 15.81 12.41 12.87
N ASP A 192 16.62 12.87 13.82
CA ASP A 192 16.74 14.30 14.15
C ASP A 192 17.26 15.15 12.99
N TRP A 193 17.97 14.56 12.02
CA TRP A 193 18.40 15.27 10.80
C TRP A 193 17.23 15.75 9.93
N ALA A 194 16.02 15.21 10.13
CA ALA A 194 14.79 15.65 9.47
C ALA A 194 13.96 16.66 10.29
N ARG A 195 14.35 16.99 11.53
CA ARG A 195 13.53 17.79 12.47
C ARG A 195 13.07 19.14 11.93
N ASN A 196 13.93 19.85 11.20
CA ASN A 196 13.63 21.18 10.66
C ASN A 196 13.12 21.14 9.20
N ARG A 197 12.72 19.96 8.72
CA ARG A 197 12.29 19.75 7.34
C ARG A 197 10.77 19.65 7.23
N GLN A 198 10.27 19.95 6.05
CA GLN A 198 8.86 20.02 5.69
C GLN A 198 8.60 19.24 4.40
N THR A 199 7.41 18.67 4.29
CA THR A 199 6.98 17.92 3.11
C THR A 199 5.60 18.33 2.62
N SER A 200 5.38 18.18 1.31
CA SER A 200 4.09 18.44 0.67
C SER A 200 3.07 17.35 0.99
N GLU A 201 3.47 16.09 0.89
CA GLU A 201 2.73 14.94 1.42
C GLU A 201 3.22 14.68 2.83
N GLU A 202 2.33 14.46 3.79
CA GLU A 202 2.70 14.32 5.20
C GLU A 202 3.52 13.05 5.46
N GLU A 203 3.24 11.95 4.74
CA GLU A 203 3.95 10.68 4.87
C GLU A 203 5.40 10.75 4.36
N ASP A 204 5.72 11.73 3.51
CA ASP A 204 7.09 11.93 3.03
C ASP A 204 8.06 12.30 4.17
N MET A 205 7.57 12.79 5.33
CA MET A 205 8.40 12.98 6.52
C MET A 205 9.03 11.66 7.00
N VAL A 206 8.34 10.54 6.77
CA VAL A 206 8.84 9.19 7.05
C VAL A 206 9.64 8.67 5.86
N TYR A 207 9.10 8.82 4.64
CA TYR A 207 9.71 8.23 3.46
C TYR A 207 11.08 8.85 3.11
N CYS A 208 11.31 10.12 3.46
CA CYS A 208 12.62 10.75 3.33
C CYS A 208 13.69 10.21 4.29
N LEU A 209 13.35 9.35 5.25
CA LEU A 209 14.30 8.71 6.17
C LEU A 209 14.69 7.27 5.76
N LEU A 210 13.96 6.63 4.86
CA LEU A 210 14.08 5.19 4.59
C LEU A 210 15.50 4.74 4.25
N GLY A 211 16.15 5.39 3.28
CA GLY A 211 17.52 5.02 2.91
C GLY A 211 18.59 5.46 3.91
N ILE A 212 18.28 6.42 4.79
CA ILE A 212 19.18 6.83 5.88
C ILE A 212 19.13 5.81 7.02
N LEU A 213 17.95 5.23 7.25
CA LEU A 213 17.70 4.20 8.24
C LEU A 213 17.95 2.77 7.71
N ASP A 214 18.24 2.65 6.41
CA ASP A 214 18.41 1.39 5.68
C ASP A 214 17.19 0.46 5.80
N ILE A 215 16.01 1.03 5.53
CA ILE A 215 14.71 0.36 5.66
C ILE A 215 13.92 0.44 4.37
N VAL A 216 13.16 -0.61 4.09
CA VAL A 216 12.22 -0.68 2.98
C VAL A 216 10.79 -0.80 3.52
N ILE A 217 9.94 0.18 3.21
CA ILE A 217 8.50 0.08 3.49
C ILE A 217 7.69 0.49 2.25
N PRO A 218 6.59 -0.21 1.92
CA PRO A 218 5.72 0.19 0.81
C PRO A 218 5.12 1.59 0.97
N ALA A 219 5.16 2.44 -0.04
CA ALA A 219 4.52 3.76 0.06
C ALA A 219 2.98 3.65 0.09
N ALA A 220 2.33 4.38 1.00
CA ALA A 220 0.89 4.34 1.23
C ALA A 220 0.32 5.76 1.49
N TYR A 221 0.29 6.59 0.45
CA TYR A 221 -0.22 7.96 0.55
C TYR A 221 -1.71 8.01 0.91
N GLY A 222 -2.06 8.91 1.83
CA GLY A 222 -3.38 9.04 2.44
C GLY A 222 -3.58 8.23 3.72
N GLU A 223 -2.54 7.52 4.20
CA GLU A 223 -2.59 6.83 5.51
C GLU A 223 -2.37 7.78 6.68
N GLY A 224 -1.77 8.95 6.43
CA GLY A 224 -1.40 9.92 7.44
C GLY A 224 -0.03 9.66 8.06
N VAL A 225 0.63 10.73 8.52
CA VAL A 225 2.02 10.68 9.00
C VAL A 225 2.22 9.74 10.19
N GLU A 226 1.25 9.69 11.11
CA GLU A 226 1.31 8.84 12.31
C GLU A 226 1.35 7.33 11.97
N LYS A 227 0.54 6.89 10.99
CA LYS A 227 0.52 5.49 10.56
C LYS A 227 1.79 5.11 9.80
N ALA A 228 2.27 6.02 8.94
CA ALA A 228 3.55 5.85 8.27
C ALA A 228 4.69 5.68 9.30
N TRP A 229 4.68 6.49 10.39
CA TRP A 229 5.65 6.38 11.48
C TRP A 229 5.55 5.05 12.22
N GLN A 230 4.35 4.59 12.56
CA GLN A 230 4.15 3.29 13.22
C GLN A 230 4.75 2.16 12.38
N ARG A 231 4.49 2.15 11.07
CA ARG A 231 5.08 1.16 10.15
C ARG A 231 6.60 1.22 10.11
N LEU A 232 7.18 2.42 10.07
CA LEU A 232 8.64 2.59 10.15
C LEU A 232 9.19 2.05 11.48
N GLN A 233 8.52 2.31 12.61
CA GLN A 233 8.94 1.79 13.92
C GLN A 233 8.86 0.27 13.99
N ILE A 234 7.81 -0.34 13.41
CA ILE A 234 7.70 -1.80 13.29
C ILE A 234 8.88 -2.34 12.49
N GLU A 235 9.25 -1.69 11.38
CA GLU A 235 10.36 -2.16 10.55
C GLU A 235 11.74 -1.90 11.17
N LEU A 236 11.92 -0.79 11.89
CA LEU A 236 13.13 -0.55 12.71
C LEU A 236 13.27 -1.58 13.82
N ALA A 237 12.17 -1.94 14.48
CA ALA A 237 12.15 -3.00 15.47
C ALA A 237 12.39 -4.38 14.84
N SER A 238 12.14 -4.53 13.54
CA SER A 238 12.31 -5.76 12.76
C SER A 238 13.66 -5.83 12.02
N ALA A 239 14.47 -4.75 11.99
CA ALA A 239 15.81 -4.78 11.45
C ALA A 239 16.70 -5.74 12.28
N GLY A 240 16.98 -6.93 11.73
CA GLY A 240 17.60 -8.06 12.45
C GLY A 240 16.63 -9.19 12.86
N SER A 241 15.34 -9.05 12.56
CA SER A 241 14.31 -10.08 12.74
C SER A 241 14.23 -11.02 11.54
N ALA A 242 13.68 -12.20 11.74
CA ALA A 242 13.45 -13.17 10.67
C ALA A 242 12.52 -12.59 9.56
N PRO A 243 12.74 -12.98 8.29
CA PRO A 243 12.02 -12.41 7.15
C PRO A 243 10.51 -12.69 7.24
N SER A 244 9.70 -11.69 6.91
CA SER A 244 8.24 -11.78 6.93
C SER A 244 7.57 -11.07 5.74
N ILE A 245 6.44 -11.59 5.28
CA ILE A 245 5.53 -10.96 4.32
C ILE A 245 4.12 -10.98 4.93
N ILE A 246 3.64 -9.82 5.35
CA ILE A 246 2.27 -9.60 5.80
C ILE A 246 1.68 -8.49 4.91
N PRO A 247 0.76 -8.81 3.99
CA PRO A 247 0.33 -7.88 2.94
C PRO A 247 -0.58 -6.75 3.43
N PHE A 248 -1.12 -6.87 4.64
CA PHE A 248 -2.07 -5.93 5.22
C PHE A 248 -1.55 -5.33 6.53
N SER A 249 -1.81 -4.04 6.75
CA SER A 249 -1.52 -3.36 8.01
C SER A 249 -2.32 -3.97 9.17
N GLN A 250 -1.80 -3.86 10.40
CA GLN A 250 -2.53 -4.27 11.58
C GLN A 250 -3.81 -3.42 11.71
N ASN A 251 -4.89 -4.04 12.17
CA ASN A 251 -6.17 -3.37 12.36
C ASN A 251 -6.27 -2.80 13.78
N ASP A 252 -6.04 -1.49 13.93
CA ASP A 252 -6.10 -0.79 15.22
C ASP A 252 -7.50 -0.82 15.87
N GLN A 253 -8.55 -1.08 15.09
CA GLN A 253 -9.94 -1.16 15.54
C GLN A 253 -10.39 -2.62 15.77
N PHE A 254 -9.47 -3.59 15.76
CA PHE A 254 -9.78 -4.99 16.05
C PHE A 254 -10.35 -5.15 17.46
N VAL A 255 -11.48 -5.84 17.59
CA VAL A 255 -12.14 -6.07 18.88
C VAL A 255 -12.69 -7.49 19.01
N GLY A 256 -12.66 -8.01 20.23
CA GLY A 256 -13.15 -9.34 20.52
C GLY A 256 -12.16 -10.44 20.16
N ARG A 257 -12.67 -11.68 20.15
CA ARG A 257 -11.93 -12.91 19.80
C ARG A 257 -10.75 -13.21 20.73
N GLU A 258 -10.74 -12.66 21.94
CA GLU A 258 -9.64 -12.81 22.90
C GLU A 258 -9.45 -14.28 23.30
N ALA A 259 -10.54 -15.07 23.39
CA ALA A 259 -10.46 -16.51 23.65
C ALA A 259 -9.80 -17.26 22.50
N GLN A 260 -10.19 -16.98 21.25
CA GLN A 260 -9.59 -17.59 20.06
C GLN A 260 -8.13 -17.18 19.88
N LEU A 261 -7.80 -15.92 20.15
CA LEU A 261 -6.42 -15.43 20.13
C LEU A 261 -5.57 -16.14 21.18
N ALA A 262 -6.09 -16.28 22.41
CA ALA A 262 -5.37 -16.99 23.47
C ALA A 262 -5.10 -18.45 23.10
N GLU A 263 -6.07 -19.14 22.50
CA GLU A 263 -5.92 -20.52 22.02
C GLU A 263 -4.84 -20.63 20.93
N LEU A 264 -4.85 -19.75 19.93
CA LEU A 264 -3.83 -19.73 18.87
C LEU A 264 -2.45 -19.37 19.42
N GLU A 265 -2.36 -18.39 20.31
CA GLU A 265 -1.12 -17.95 20.94
C GLU A 265 -0.54 -19.03 21.87
N GLU A 266 -1.38 -19.78 22.59
CA GLU A 266 -0.96 -20.91 23.42
C GLU A 266 -0.38 -22.04 22.55
N GLU A 267 -1.03 -22.39 21.44
CA GLU A 267 -0.51 -23.40 20.51
C GLU A 267 0.83 -22.96 19.89
N LEU A 268 0.97 -21.68 19.51
CA LEU A 268 2.23 -21.12 18.99
C LEU A 268 3.34 -21.05 20.04
N SER A 269 2.99 -20.88 21.31
CA SER A 269 3.96 -20.81 22.43
C SER A 269 4.34 -22.19 22.95
N SER A 270 3.49 -23.19 22.74
CA SER A 270 3.80 -24.57 23.07
C SER A 270 4.92 -25.04 22.13
N ASN A 271 6.07 -25.47 22.67
CA ASN A 271 7.17 -26.06 21.88
C ASN A 271 6.81 -27.43 21.26
N LYS A 272 5.53 -27.64 20.91
CA LYS A 272 5.04 -28.81 20.18
C LYS A 272 5.52 -28.72 18.73
N ARG A 273 5.88 -29.87 18.16
CA ARG A 273 6.31 -29.98 16.75
C ARG A 273 5.16 -29.64 15.82
N ALA A 274 5.45 -28.84 14.79
CA ALA A 274 4.59 -28.46 13.65
C ALA A 274 3.07 -28.65 13.86
N THR A 275 2.41 -27.63 14.43
CA THR A 275 0.94 -27.63 14.57
C THR A 275 0.30 -26.97 13.34
N THR A 276 -0.70 -27.63 12.79
CA THR A 276 -1.59 -27.09 11.75
C THR A 276 -2.96 -26.83 12.34
N ILE A 277 -3.54 -25.66 12.07
CA ILE A 277 -4.87 -25.23 12.56
C ILE A 277 -5.69 -24.71 11.38
N ALA A 278 -6.98 -25.04 11.32
CA ALA A 278 -7.92 -24.45 10.35
C ALA A 278 -8.95 -23.58 11.06
N ILE A 279 -9.04 -22.30 10.67
CA ILE A 279 -10.08 -21.36 11.07
C ILE A 279 -11.22 -21.45 10.04
N VAL A 280 -12.36 -21.96 10.47
CA VAL A 280 -13.55 -22.18 9.62
C VAL A 280 -14.73 -21.34 10.08
N GLY A 281 -15.54 -20.85 9.16
CA GLY A 281 -16.77 -20.14 9.50
C GLY A 281 -17.38 -19.37 8.34
N PRO A 282 -18.61 -18.86 8.48
CA PRO A 282 -19.31 -18.13 7.42
C PRO A 282 -18.52 -16.94 6.85
N ALA A 283 -18.87 -16.49 5.65
CA ALA A 283 -18.28 -15.29 5.06
C ALA A 283 -18.56 -14.04 5.91
N GLY A 284 -17.59 -13.13 6.02
CA GLY A 284 -17.74 -11.88 6.78
C GLY A 284 -17.57 -11.98 8.30
N THR A 285 -17.31 -13.17 8.86
CA THR A 285 -17.09 -13.40 10.31
C THR A 285 -15.73 -12.95 10.85
N GLY A 286 -14.80 -12.58 9.97
CA GLY A 286 -13.49 -12.04 10.33
C GLY A 286 -12.35 -13.05 10.41
N LYS A 287 -12.44 -14.22 9.75
CA LYS A 287 -11.38 -15.26 9.74
C LYS A 287 -10.01 -14.71 9.33
N SER A 288 -9.94 -14.01 8.20
CA SER A 288 -8.69 -13.40 7.72
C SER A 288 -8.20 -12.30 8.66
N GLN A 289 -9.09 -11.56 9.32
CA GLN A 289 -8.72 -10.55 10.31
C GLN A 289 -8.14 -11.18 11.59
N LEU A 290 -8.69 -12.31 12.05
CA LEU A 290 -8.14 -13.07 13.17
C LEU A 290 -6.73 -13.60 12.84
N ALA A 291 -6.56 -14.19 11.66
CA ALA A 291 -5.25 -14.68 11.20
C ALA A 291 -4.23 -13.53 11.07
N LEU A 292 -4.66 -12.37 10.55
CA LEU A 292 -3.82 -11.18 10.42
C LEU A 292 -3.38 -10.63 11.78
N GLU A 293 -4.28 -10.59 12.76
CA GLU A 293 -3.96 -10.15 14.12
C GLU A 293 -2.93 -11.10 14.77
N VAL A 294 -3.09 -12.41 14.59
CA VAL A 294 -2.11 -13.41 15.06
C VAL A 294 -0.75 -13.21 14.37
N ALA A 295 -0.73 -12.92 13.07
CA ALA A 295 0.50 -12.66 12.31
C ALA A 295 1.29 -11.49 12.91
N HIS A 296 0.61 -10.36 13.14
CA HIS A 296 1.22 -9.15 13.71
C HIS A 296 1.69 -9.39 15.15
N ARG A 297 0.86 -10.01 16.00
CA ARG A 297 1.25 -10.33 17.39
C ARG A 297 2.43 -11.29 17.49
N THR A 298 2.47 -12.31 16.63
CA THR A 298 3.58 -13.27 16.58
C THR A 298 4.88 -12.56 16.26
N ARG A 299 4.86 -11.68 15.23
CA ARG A 299 6.02 -10.87 14.84
C ARG A 299 6.46 -9.91 15.94
N GLN A 300 5.52 -9.29 16.64
CA GLN A 300 5.82 -8.35 17.73
C GLN A 300 6.44 -9.04 18.95
N ARG A 301 5.96 -10.24 19.30
CA ARG A 301 6.45 -11.01 20.45
C ARG A 301 7.77 -11.70 20.18
N ASN A 302 7.93 -12.30 19.00
CA ASN A 302 9.09 -13.12 18.65
C ASN A 302 9.74 -12.65 17.35
N LYS A 303 10.79 -11.84 17.46
CA LYS A 303 11.55 -11.34 16.30
C LYS A 303 12.29 -12.43 15.52
N ASN A 304 12.46 -13.63 16.08
CA ASN A 304 13.12 -14.75 15.39
C ASN A 304 12.16 -15.58 14.52
N TRP A 305 10.86 -15.25 14.50
CA TRP A 305 9.86 -15.97 13.70
C TRP A 305 9.71 -15.38 12.31
N SER A 306 9.82 -16.23 11.29
CA SER A 306 9.38 -15.88 9.94
C SER A 306 7.87 -15.96 9.85
N VAL A 307 7.22 -14.97 9.23
CA VAL A 307 5.76 -14.95 9.06
C VAL A 307 5.44 -14.70 7.60
N PHE A 308 4.81 -15.66 6.93
CA PHE A 308 4.45 -15.55 5.51
C PHE A 308 2.96 -15.73 5.31
N TRP A 309 2.34 -14.74 4.67
CA TRP A 309 0.98 -14.80 4.19
C TRP A 309 0.92 -15.33 2.76
N ILE A 310 0.05 -16.31 2.52
CA ILE A 310 -0.12 -16.99 1.25
C ILE A 310 -1.60 -16.92 0.86
N ASP A 311 -1.90 -16.33 -0.29
CA ASP A 311 -3.26 -16.33 -0.83
C ASP A 311 -3.52 -17.68 -1.51
N ALA A 312 -4.44 -18.46 -0.97
CA ALA A 312 -4.80 -19.79 -1.44
C ALA A 312 -6.21 -19.82 -2.07
N SER A 313 -6.67 -18.68 -2.59
CA SER A 313 -7.98 -18.59 -3.26
C SER A 313 -8.06 -19.42 -4.54
N ASP A 314 -6.94 -19.50 -5.27
CA ASP A 314 -6.79 -20.21 -6.53
C ASP A 314 -5.30 -20.56 -6.74
N ILE A 315 -5.03 -21.36 -7.78
CA ILE A 315 -3.69 -21.89 -8.03
C ILE A 315 -2.68 -20.82 -8.47
N ASP A 316 -3.10 -19.80 -9.22
CA ASP A 316 -2.23 -18.75 -9.72
C ASP A 316 -1.85 -17.78 -8.60
N SER A 317 -2.81 -17.40 -7.75
CA SER A 317 -2.60 -16.60 -6.53
C SER A 317 -1.62 -17.28 -5.57
N LEU A 318 -1.73 -18.61 -5.45
CA LEU A 318 -0.81 -19.41 -4.66
C LEU A 318 0.62 -19.31 -5.22
N TYR A 319 0.81 -19.52 -6.52
CA TYR A 319 2.14 -19.40 -7.16
C TYR A 319 2.75 -18.02 -7.01
N ARG A 320 1.97 -16.95 -7.20
CA ARG A 320 2.45 -15.57 -7.01
C ARG A 320 2.92 -15.32 -5.59
N SER A 321 2.17 -15.83 -4.60
CA SER A 321 2.54 -15.72 -3.19
C SER A 321 3.88 -16.40 -2.91
N TYR A 322 4.08 -17.62 -3.41
CA TYR A 322 5.37 -18.33 -3.27
C TYR A 322 6.53 -17.65 -3.99
N ALA A 323 6.31 -17.09 -5.17
CA ALA A 323 7.32 -16.32 -5.89
C ALA A 323 7.75 -15.06 -5.11
N SER A 324 6.79 -14.35 -4.50
CA SER A 324 7.05 -13.20 -3.63
C SER A 324 7.87 -13.59 -2.39
N ILE A 325 7.55 -14.72 -1.77
CA ILE A 325 8.33 -15.28 -0.64
C ILE A 325 9.76 -15.62 -1.09
N ALA A 326 9.93 -16.32 -2.21
CA ALA A 326 11.24 -16.68 -2.75
C ALA A 326 12.09 -15.43 -3.05
N GLN A 327 11.49 -14.38 -3.62
CA GLN A 327 12.15 -13.10 -3.86
C GLN A 327 12.57 -12.43 -2.55
N LYS A 328 11.70 -12.38 -1.53
CA LYS A 328 12.00 -11.73 -0.24
C LYS A 328 13.11 -12.45 0.53
N LEU A 329 13.19 -13.76 0.37
CA LEU A 329 14.23 -14.60 0.94
C LEU A 329 15.53 -14.60 0.11
N ASP A 330 15.54 -13.92 -1.04
CA ASP A 330 16.66 -13.88 -1.98
C ASP A 330 17.15 -15.29 -2.40
N LEU A 331 16.21 -16.20 -2.64
CA LEU A 331 16.55 -17.60 -2.94
C LEU A 331 17.22 -17.73 -4.32
N PRO A 332 18.28 -18.55 -4.46
CA PRO A 332 18.92 -18.76 -5.75
C PRO A 332 17.91 -19.20 -6.83
N SER A 333 18.01 -18.62 -8.02
CA SER A 333 17.16 -18.96 -9.18
C SER A 333 15.66 -18.64 -9.01
N TRP A 334 15.29 -17.72 -8.12
CA TRP A 334 13.90 -17.23 -8.01
C TRP A 334 13.41 -16.54 -9.31
N ASP A 335 14.33 -16.07 -10.15
CA ASP A 335 14.08 -15.41 -11.44
C ASP A 335 14.07 -16.36 -12.66
N ASP A 336 14.33 -17.66 -12.46
CA ASP A 336 14.27 -18.66 -13.53
C ASP A 336 12.82 -19.13 -13.76
N ASN A 337 12.28 -18.85 -14.96
CA ASN A 337 10.94 -19.27 -15.38
C ASN A 337 10.72 -20.80 -15.37
N LYS A 338 11.77 -21.61 -15.19
CA LYS A 338 11.68 -23.08 -15.10
C LYS A 338 11.71 -23.62 -13.67
N ALA A 339 12.06 -22.80 -12.67
CA ALA A 339 12.15 -23.24 -11.29
C ALA A 339 10.77 -23.20 -10.60
N ASP A 340 10.40 -24.26 -9.88
CA ASP A 340 9.18 -24.24 -9.05
C ASP A 340 9.47 -23.49 -7.74
N SER A 341 8.99 -22.24 -7.66
CA SER A 341 9.18 -21.37 -6.49
C SER A 341 8.72 -22.01 -5.18
N ARG A 342 7.72 -22.92 -5.23
CA ARG A 342 7.24 -23.65 -4.05
C ARG A 342 8.28 -24.62 -3.53
N GLN A 343 8.97 -25.30 -4.43
CA GLN A 343 10.00 -26.26 -4.06
C GLN A 343 11.22 -25.54 -3.50
N LEU A 344 11.58 -24.36 -4.02
CA LEU A 344 12.63 -23.52 -3.46
C LEU A 344 12.31 -23.08 -2.02
N VAL A 345 11.10 -22.54 -1.79
CA VAL A 345 10.67 -22.12 -0.45
C VAL A 345 10.60 -23.32 0.50
N LYS A 346 10.09 -24.47 0.03
CA LYS A 346 10.05 -25.71 0.82
C LYS A 346 11.46 -26.14 1.26
N THR A 347 12.40 -26.17 0.32
CA THR A 347 13.78 -26.56 0.59
C THR A 347 14.41 -25.61 1.60
N TYR A 348 14.27 -24.28 1.39
CA TYR A 348 14.79 -23.28 2.33
C TYR A 348 14.25 -23.45 3.75
N LEU A 349 12.92 -23.59 3.90
CA LEU A 349 12.28 -23.79 5.21
C LEU A 349 12.64 -25.13 5.88
N SER A 350 13.13 -26.09 5.09
CA SER A 350 13.56 -27.41 5.58
C SER A 350 15.07 -27.47 5.91
N GLU A 351 15.91 -26.69 5.20
CA GLU A 351 17.37 -26.72 5.32
C GLU A 351 17.90 -25.71 6.36
N GLU A 352 17.32 -24.51 6.50
CA GLU A 352 17.70 -23.52 7.54
C GLU A 352 16.97 -23.74 8.88
N GLY A 353 16.82 -25.00 9.29
CA GLY A 353 15.98 -25.47 10.41
C GLY A 353 16.35 -25.02 11.83
N GLU A 354 16.79 -23.77 12.04
CA GLU A 354 16.93 -23.14 13.36
C GLU A 354 15.81 -22.14 13.68
N ARG A 355 15.04 -21.67 12.68
CA ARG A 355 14.03 -20.62 12.87
C ARG A 355 12.61 -21.17 12.81
N GLN A 356 11.77 -20.73 13.76
CA GLN A 356 10.34 -21.01 13.74
C GLN A 356 9.65 -20.16 12.67
N CYS A 357 8.65 -20.73 12.00
CA CYS A 357 7.93 -20.07 10.92
C CYS A 357 6.42 -20.21 11.11
N LEU A 358 5.69 -19.14 10.80
CA LEU A 358 4.24 -19.11 10.72
C LEU A 358 3.81 -18.92 9.25
N LEU A 359 3.11 -19.90 8.71
CA LEU A 359 2.52 -19.85 7.36
C LEU A 359 1.00 -19.66 7.49
N ILE A 360 0.47 -18.64 6.83
CA ILE A 360 -0.98 -18.36 6.83
C ILE A 360 -1.50 -18.54 5.41
N PHE A 361 -2.35 -19.53 5.18
CA PHE A 361 -3.02 -19.79 3.92
C PHE A 361 -4.45 -19.24 3.98
N ASP A 362 -4.69 -18.11 3.30
CA ASP A 362 -5.97 -17.41 3.36
C ASP A 362 -6.90 -17.81 2.19
N ASN A 363 -8.18 -18.05 2.49
CA ASN A 363 -9.25 -18.45 1.56
C ASN A 363 -9.01 -19.79 0.84
N THR A 364 -8.67 -20.82 1.60
CA THR A 364 -8.46 -22.18 1.07
C THR A 364 -9.81 -22.86 0.78
N ASP A 365 -10.53 -22.37 -0.22
CA ASP A 365 -11.88 -22.82 -0.55
C ASP A 365 -11.91 -23.73 -1.80
N ASP A 366 -10.83 -23.77 -2.58
CA ASP A 366 -10.74 -24.58 -3.79
C ASP A 366 -10.17 -25.98 -3.52
N VAL A 367 -10.99 -26.99 -3.82
CA VAL A 367 -10.67 -28.42 -3.70
C VAL A 367 -9.55 -28.84 -4.67
N SER A 368 -9.36 -28.13 -5.79
CA SER A 368 -8.33 -28.42 -6.79
C SER A 368 -6.90 -28.25 -6.24
N LEU A 369 -6.75 -27.39 -5.24
CA LEU A 369 -5.48 -27.13 -4.58
C LEU A 369 -5.03 -28.32 -3.71
N GLU A 370 -5.97 -29.17 -3.30
CA GLU A 370 -5.66 -30.34 -2.48
C GLU A 370 -5.22 -31.56 -3.28
N SER A 371 -5.80 -31.80 -4.47
CA SER A 371 -5.50 -33.00 -5.27
C SER A 371 -4.04 -33.08 -5.74
N ASN A 372 -3.30 -31.97 -5.67
CA ASN A 372 -1.89 -31.89 -6.02
C ASN A 372 -0.92 -32.13 -4.83
N GLY A 373 -1.41 -32.46 -3.63
CA GLY A 373 -0.54 -32.59 -2.44
C GLY A 373 0.14 -31.26 -2.07
N MET A 374 -0.54 -30.14 -2.31
CA MET A 374 0.04 -28.83 -2.59
C MET A 374 0.20 -27.92 -1.35
N PHE A 375 -0.18 -28.42 -0.18
CA PHE A 375 -0.12 -27.69 1.09
C PHE A 375 0.89 -28.38 2.01
N LEU A 376 1.99 -27.67 2.31
CA LEU A 376 3.19 -28.12 3.03
C LEU A 376 2.86 -28.77 4.40
N PRO A 377 3.63 -29.76 4.93
CA PRO A 377 5.06 -29.57 5.31
C PRO A 377 5.96 -30.86 5.22
N PRO A 378 7.24 -30.86 5.70
CA PRO A 378 7.53 -31.08 7.12
C PRO A 378 8.84 -30.41 7.59
N SER A 379 8.80 -29.14 7.95
CA SER A 379 9.78 -28.65 8.93
C SER A 379 9.11 -28.75 10.30
N GLU A 380 9.77 -29.36 11.30
CA GLU A 380 9.22 -29.50 12.66
C GLU A 380 8.98 -28.14 13.34
N LEU A 381 9.47 -27.05 12.73
CA LEU A 381 9.44 -25.69 13.24
C LEU A 381 8.40 -24.78 12.56
N CYS A 382 7.62 -25.29 11.61
CA CYS A 382 6.59 -24.51 10.91
C CYS A 382 5.20 -24.72 11.53
N PHE A 383 4.56 -23.63 11.91
CA PHE A 383 3.16 -23.54 12.28
C PHE A 383 2.33 -23.07 11.08
N ILE A 384 1.17 -23.68 10.87
CA ILE A 384 0.34 -23.40 9.69
C ILE A 384 -1.09 -23.06 10.13
N ILE A 385 -1.61 -21.94 9.62
CA ILE A 385 -3.00 -21.51 9.80
C ILE A 385 -3.67 -21.48 8.43
N TYR A 386 -4.78 -22.21 8.28
CA TYR A 386 -5.66 -22.13 7.12
C TYR A 386 -6.91 -21.30 7.47
N THR A 387 -7.38 -20.45 6.55
CA THR A 387 -8.73 -19.87 6.64
C THR A 387 -9.60 -20.41 5.50
N THR A 388 -10.83 -20.82 5.82
CA THR A 388 -11.76 -21.34 4.81
C THR A 388 -13.22 -21.13 5.23
N ILE A 389 -14.13 -21.02 4.26
CA ILE A 389 -15.59 -21.10 4.52
C ILE A 389 -16.11 -22.54 4.49
N ASN A 390 -15.31 -23.49 4.00
CA ASN A 390 -15.71 -24.87 3.79
C ASN A 390 -15.27 -25.78 4.96
N SER A 391 -16.25 -26.35 5.67
CA SER A 391 -15.98 -27.22 6.82
C SER A 391 -15.38 -28.57 6.48
N ASP A 392 -15.60 -29.09 5.27
CA ASP A 392 -15.00 -30.35 4.84
C ASP A 392 -13.52 -30.17 4.50
N ILE A 393 -13.16 -29.05 3.85
CA ILE A 393 -11.77 -28.67 3.60
C ILE A 393 -11.02 -28.48 4.93
N ALA A 394 -11.61 -27.76 5.89
CA ALA A 394 -11.01 -27.57 7.22
C ALA A 394 -10.70 -28.90 7.91
N LYS A 395 -11.61 -29.89 7.84
CA LYS A 395 -11.39 -31.23 8.40
C LYS A 395 -10.27 -31.99 7.72
N ARG A 396 -10.14 -31.87 6.40
CA ARG A 396 -9.06 -32.56 5.66
C ARG A 396 -7.68 -31.95 5.93
N LEU A 397 -7.60 -30.62 6.04
CA LEU A 397 -6.33 -29.91 6.19
C LEU A 397 -5.78 -29.95 7.62
N ALA A 398 -6.64 -29.88 8.64
CA ALA A 398 -6.19 -29.62 10.00
C ALA A 398 -6.86 -30.46 11.09
N ALA A 399 -7.62 -31.52 10.78
CA ALA A 399 -8.22 -32.34 11.84
C ALA A 399 -7.14 -32.95 12.77
N PRO A 400 -7.29 -32.88 14.10
CA PRO A 400 -8.48 -32.42 14.85
C PRO A 400 -8.51 -30.91 15.21
N ASN A 401 -7.50 -30.13 14.87
CA ASN A 401 -7.30 -28.72 15.26
C ASN A 401 -8.13 -27.76 14.39
N ILE A 402 -9.45 -27.74 14.60
CA ILE A 402 -10.38 -26.89 13.86
C ILE A 402 -10.98 -25.85 14.80
N MET A 403 -10.78 -24.58 14.45
CA MET A 403 -11.35 -23.43 15.15
C MET A 403 -12.57 -22.91 14.39
N GLU A 404 -13.76 -23.13 14.95
CA GLU A 404 -15.01 -22.61 14.37
C GLU A 404 -15.25 -21.16 14.81
N LEU A 405 -15.27 -20.24 13.84
CA LEU A 405 -15.51 -18.83 14.04
C LEU A 405 -16.97 -18.46 13.72
N LYS A 406 -17.73 -18.18 14.78
CA LYS A 406 -19.15 -17.79 14.73
C LYS A 406 -19.34 -16.28 14.68
N GLU A 407 -20.58 -15.82 14.61
CA GLU A 407 -20.95 -14.40 14.72
C GLU A 407 -20.43 -13.77 16.03
N MET A 408 -20.37 -12.45 16.08
CA MET A 408 -19.90 -11.74 17.27
C MET A 408 -20.96 -11.78 18.38
N THR A 409 -20.51 -11.70 19.63
CA THR A 409 -21.45 -11.44 20.74
C THR A 409 -22.01 -10.02 20.62
N SER A 410 -23.24 -9.80 21.10
CA SER A 410 -23.90 -8.48 21.09
C SER A 410 -23.01 -7.38 21.71
N SER A 411 -22.35 -7.68 22.84
CA SER A 411 -21.44 -6.73 23.49
C SER A 411 -20.21 -6.38 22.66
N THR A 412 -19.65 -7.34 21.92
CA THR A 412 -18.48 -7.10 21.07
C THR A 412 -18.87 -6.38 19.79
N ALA A 413 -20.02 -6.74 19.20
CA ALA A 413 -20.59 -6.06 18.04
C ALA A 413 -20.89 -4.58 18.35
N GLN A 414 -21.41 -4.29 19.55
CA GLN A 414 -21.63 -2.91 20.00
C GLN A 414 -20.33 -2.12 20.15
N ARG A 415 -19.32 -2.68 20.82
CA ARG A 415 -17.97 -2.07 20.88
C ARG A 415 -17.39 -1.82 19.48
N MET A 416 -17.59 -2.75 18.54
CA MET A 416 -17.12 -2.60 17.17
C MET A 416 -17.79 -1.42 16.47
N LEU A 417 -19.11 -1.31 16.57
CA LEU A 417 -19.86 -0.20 15.99
C LEU A 417 -19.41 1.15 16.58
N GLU A 418 -19.29 1.22 17.91
CA GLU A 418 -18.84 2.43 18.62
C GLU A 418 -17.42 2.85 18.22
N ASN A 419 -16.51 1.90 18.00
CA ASN A 419 -15.15 2.18 17.53
C ASN A 419 -15.10 2.74 16.10
N HIS A 420 -16.10 2.43 15.27
CA HIS A 420 -16.12 2.82 13.85
C HIS A 420 -16.99 4.04 13.58
N ILE A 421 -17.87 4.47 14.49
CA ILE A 421 -18.67 5.69 14.32
C ILE A 421 -17.90 6.92 14.85
N GLN A 422 -17.93 8.03 14.11
CA GLN A 422 -17.21 9.25 14.48
C GLN A 422 -17.87 10.05 15.62
N SER A 423 -19.19 9.94 15.77
CA SER A 423 -19.98 10.68 16.75
C SER A 423 -20.41 9.79 17.93
N PRO A 424 -20.28 10.24 19.19
CA PRO A 424 -20.73 9.49 20.35
C PRO A 424 -22.24 9.21 20.29
N LEU A 425 -22.65 7.99 20.60
CA LEU A 425 -24.06 7.59 20.56
C LEU A 425 -24.84 8.19 21.74
N SER A 426 -25.94 8.87 21.43
CA SER A 426 -26.92 9.29 22.43
C SER A 426 -27.68 8.08 23.00
N ARG A 427 -28.39 8.24 24.12
CA ARG A 427 -29.17 7.13 24.71
C ARG A 427 -30.24 6.57 23.78
N SER A 428 -30.85 7.39 22.92
CA SER A 428 -31.82 6.91 21.92
C SER A 428 -31.13 6.13 20.81
N GLU A 429 -29.99 6.63 20.32
CA GLU A 429 -29.19 5.97 19.29
C GLU A 429 -28.60 4.63 19.77
N GLN A 430 -28.30 4.50 21.06
CA GLN A 430 -27.86 3.22 21.64
C GLN A 430 -28.92 2.11 21.53
N GLN A 431 -30.21 2.45 21.63
CA GLN A 431 -31.29 1.46 21.45
C GLN A 431 -31.42 1.05 19.97
N GLU A 432 -31.36 2.02 19.06
CA GLU A 432 -31.38 1.75 17.62
C GLU A 432 -30.14 0.96 17.17
N ALA A 433 -28.98 1.21 17.77
CA ALA A 433 -27.75 0.46 17.52
C ALA A 433 -27.93 -1.03 17.84
N GLN A 434 -28.55 -1.37 18.98
CA GLN A 434 -28.78 -2.77 19.34
C GLN A 434 -29.69 -3.50 18.34
N LEU A 435 -30.71 -2.79 17.83
CA LEU A 435 -31.63 -3.35 16.84
C LEU A 435 -30.96 -3.49 15.47
N LEU A 436 -30.19 -2.49 15.04
CA LEU A 436 -29.40 -2.57 13.81
C LEU A 436 -28.41 -3.74 13.87
N LEU A 437 -27.70 -3.92 14.98
CA LEU A 437 -26.73 -5.02 15.14
C LEU A 437 -27.38 -6.40 15.04
N TYR A 438 -28.61 -6.54 15.56
CA TYR A 438 -29.42 -7.75 15.39
C TYR A 438 -29.80 -7.98 13.92
N GLU A 439 -30.26 -6.94 13.21
CA GLU A 439 -30.58 -7.00 11.77
C GLU A 439 -29.33 -7.33 10.92
N LEU A 440 -28.16 -6.86 11.35
CA LEU A 440 -26.87 -7.17 10.73
C LEU A 440 -26.30 -8.55 11.11
N SER A 441 -27.07 -9.36 11.85
CA SER A 441 -26.68 -10.69 12.33
C SER A 441 -25.34 -10.72 13.06
N TYR A 442 -24.95 -9.60 13.67
CA TYR A 442 -23.66 -9.44 14.37
C TYR A 442 -22.43 -9.81 13.52
N LEU A 443 -22.52 -9.65 12.20
CA LEU A 443 -21.41 -9.92 11.27
C LEU A 443 -20.46 -8.72 11.20
N PRO A 444 -19.16 -8.88 11.53
CA PRO A 444 -18.20 -7.78 11.55
C PRO A 444 -18.17 -6.97 10.24
N LEU A 445 -18.16 -7.65 9.08
CA LEU A 445 -18.11 -6.98 7.79
C LEU A 445 -19.34 -6.09 7.53
N ALA A 446 -20.53 -6.56 7.90
CA ALA A 446 -21.77 -5.78 7.74
C ALA A 446 -21.77 -4.55 8.65
N ILE A 447 -21.27 -4.70 9.89
CA ILE A 447 -21.16 -3.61 10.87
C ILE A 447 -20.21 -2.51 10.37
N VAL A 448 -19.02 -2.90 9.88
CA VAL A 448 -18.03 -1.93 9.38
C VAL A 448 -18.56 -1.19 8.16
N GLN A 449 -19.23 -1.87 7.23
CA GLN A 449 -19.85 -1.24 6.07
C GLN A 449 -20.97 -0.27 6.47
N ALA A 450 -21.82 -0.65 7.43
CA ALA A 450 -22.86 0.22 7.97
C ALA A 450 -22.27 1.48 8.61
N ALA A 451 -21.26 1.32 9.47
CA ALA A 451 -20.59 2.44 10.13
C ALA A 451 -19.91 3.38 9.10
N ALA A 452 -19.24 2.82 8.09
CA ALA A 452 -18.61 3.58 7.02
C ALA A 452 -19.62 4.43 6.24
N TYR A 453 -20.79 3.87 5.90
CA TYR A 453 -21.87 4.60 5.26
C TYR A 453 -22.43 5.71 6.17
N ILE A 454 -22.71 5.39 7.44
CA ILE A 454 -23.23 6.33 8.44
C ILE A 454 -22.32 7.55 8.56
N ASN A 455 -21.00 7.33 8.70
CA ASN A 455 -20.02 8.40 8.78
C ASN A 455 -19.93 9.22 7.50
N THR A 456 -19.89 8.54 6.34
CA THR A 456 -19.73 9.21 5.03
C THR A 456 -20.92 10.12 4.72
N ARG A 457 -22.13 9.69 5.10
CA ARG A 457 -23.37 10.44 4.85
C ARG A 457 -23.75 11.37 5.99
N ASN A 458 -23.11 11.24 7.15
CA ASN A 458 -23.43 11.96 8.37
C ASN A 458 -24.92 11.85 8.74
N ILE A 459 -25.42 10.62 8.74
CA ILE A 459 -26.81 10.29 9.14
C ILE A 459 -26.83 9.61 10.52
N THR A 460 -28.00 9.52 11.12
CA THR A 460 -28.21 8.77 12.37
C THR A 460 -28.30 7.25 12.14
N ILE A 461 -28.08 6.46 13.19
CA ILE A 461 -28.30 5.01 13.16
C ILE A 461 -29.77 4.71 12.85
N GLN A 462 -30.68 5.47 13.43
CA GLN A 462 -32.12 5.32 13.17
C GLN A 462 -32.45 5.46 11.68
N GLU A 463 -31.93 6.50 11.03
CA GLU A 463 -32.12 6.72 9.59
C GLU A 463 -31.49 5.60 8.76
N TYR A 464 -30.29 5.12 9.13
CA TYR A 464 -29.65 4.02 8.41
C TYR A 464 -30.44 2.72 8.54
N ARG A 465 -30.92 2.40 9.74
CA ARG A 465 -31.74 1.22 10.00
C ARG A 465 -33.04 1.23 9.18
N PHE A 466 -33.66 2.41 9.00
CA PHE A 466 -34.80 2.55 8.10
C PHE A 466 -34.45 2.18 6.64
N LEU A 467 -33.25 2.52 6.17
CA LEU A 467 -32.77 2.10 4.84
C LEU A 467 -32.57 0.59 4.76
N VAL A 468 -32.01 -0.03 5.80
CA VAL A 468 -31.85 -1.49 5.89
C VAL A 468 -33.21 -2.19 5.81
N GLY A 469 -34.18 -1.75 6.60
CA GLY A 469 -35.55 -2.30 6.57
C GLY A 469 -36.19 -2.19 5.19
N LYS A 470 -36.14 -0.99 4.57
CA LYS A 470 -36.68 -0.77 3.22
C LYS A 470 -36.01 -1.66 2.18
N GLN A 471 -34.69 -1.84 2.24
CA GLN A 471 -33.97 -2.66 1.29
C GLN A 471 -34.27 -4.15 1.49
N MET A 472 -34.43 -4.60 2.74
CA MET A 472 -34.85 -5.98 3.05
C MET A 472 -36.25 -6.29 2.51
N GLU A 473 -37.20 -5.35 2.57
CA GLU A 473 -38.54 -5.51 1.97
C GLU A 473 -38.47 -5.70 0.45
N VAL A 474 -37.71 -4.84 -0.26
CA VAL A 474 -37.51 -4.94 -1.72
C VAL A 474 -36.90 -6.28 -2.12
N VAL A 475 -35.98 -6.79 -1.30
CA VAL A 475 -35.32 -8.09 -1.51
C VAL A 475 -36.29 -9.26 -1.29
N LEU A 476 -37.11 -9.20 -0.24
CA LEU A 476 -38.12 -10.21 0.06
C LEU A 476 -39.16 -10.32 -1.06
N GLU A 477 -39.65 -9.19 -1.58
CA GLU A 477 -40.59 -9.15 -2.71
C GLU A 477 -40.01 -9.85 -3.95
N ARG A 478 -38.75 -9.58 -4.32
CA ARG A 478 -38.08 -10.21 -5.48
C ARG A 478 -37.83 -11.70 -5.32
N SER A 479 -37.56 -12.17 -4.10
CA SER A 479 -37.34 -13.59 -3.82
C SER A 479 -38.60 -14.44 -4.06
N SER A 480 -39.79 -13.83 -3.92
CA SER A 480 -41.08 -14.50 -4.12
C SER A 480 -41.46 -14.72 -5.59
N GLU A 481 -40.78 -14.04 -6.53
CA GLU A 481 -41.06 -14.07 -7.97
C GLU A 481 -40.20 -15.10 -8.75
N LEU A 482 -39.25 -15.79 -8.09
CA LEU A 482 -38.32 -16.71 -8.76
C LEU A 482 -38.83 -18.18 -8.76
N PRO A 483 -38.55 -18.97 -9.82
CA PRO A 483 -38.97 -20.38 -9.91
C PRO A 483 -38.33 -21.27 -8.82
N LYS A 484 -39.12 -22.20 -8.25
CA LYS A 484 -38.76 -23.07 -7.11
C LYS A 484 -37.66 -24.13 -7.36
N ASP A 485 -37.09 -24.22 -8.55
CA ASP A 485 -36.19 -25.31 -8.96
C ASP A 485 -34.68 -25.00 -8.85
N ARG A 486 -34.28 -24.00 -8.05
CA ARG A 486 -32.85 -23.74 -7.80
C ARG A 486 -32.44 -24.12 -6.37
N PRO A 487 -31.23 -24.68 -6.18
CA PRO A 487 -30.76 -25.10 -4.86
C PRO A 487 -30.84 -23.96 -3.84
N GLN A 488 -31.39 -24.29 -2.67
CA GLN A 488 -31.72 -23.38 -1.57
C GLN A 488 -30.50 -22.60 -1.03
N ASP A 489 -29.28 -23.03 -1.34
CA ASP A 489 -28.01 -22.40 -0.93
C ASP A 489 -27.73 -21.06 -1.65
N CYS A 490 -28.50 -20.74 -2.70
CA CYS A 490 -28.28 -19.55 -3.54
C CYS A 490 -29.11 -18.31 -3.14
N ILE A 491 -29.99 -18.41 -2.12
CA ILE A 491 -31.04 -17.41 -1.84
C ILE A 491 -31.06 -16.98 -0.36
N THR A 492 -29.90 -16.72 0.23
CA THR A 492 -29.83 -15.89 1.44
C THR A 492 -29.10 -14.61 1.07
N ILE A 493 -29.87 -13.56 0.74
CA ILE A 493 -29.33 -12.20 0.63
C ILE A 493 -29.02 -11.77 2.07
N GLY A 494 -27.78 -12.05 2.49
CA GLY A 494 -27.33 -11.83 3.85
C GLY A 494 -27.14 -10.34 4.15
N PRO A 495 -27.00 -9.95 5.43
CA PRO A 495 -26.88 -8.56 5.82
C PRO A 495 -25.74 -7.78 5.14
N VAL A 496 -24.63 -8.46 4.82
CA VAL A 496 -23.51 -7.86 4.06
C VAL A 496 -23.93 -7.44 2.65
N THR A 497 -24.78 -8.22 1.98
CA THR A 497 -25.28 -7.85 0.65
C THR A 497 -26.22 -6.65 0.74
N THR A 498 -27.04 -6.58 1.78
CA THR A 498 -27.94 -5.44 2.04
C THR A 498 -27.16 -4.15 2.27
N THR A 499 -26.14 -4.15 3.14
CA THR A 499 -25.30 -2.97 3.42
C THR A 499 -24.53 -2.50 2.19
N LEU A 500 -24.07 -3.45 1.37
CA LEU A 500 -23.44 -3.16 0.09
C LEU A 500 -24.42 -2.46 -0.88
N LEU A 501 -25.61 -3.02 -1.10
CA LEU A 501 -26.60 -2.45 -2.02
C LEU A 501 -26.99 -1.01 -1.64
N ILE A 502 -27.14 -0.72 -0.35
CA ILE A 502 -27.42 0.63 0.16
C ILE A 502 -26.28 1.60 -0.19
N SER A 503 -25.03 1.14 -0.10
CA SER A 503 -23.85 1.95 -0.42
C SER A 503 -23.72 2.21 -1.92
N LEU A 504 -24.04 1.21 -2.75
CA LEU A 504 -23.94 1.29 -4.22
C LEU A 504 -24.80 2.39 -4.82
N ASP A 505 -26.05 2.52 -4.36
CA ASP A 505 -26.97 3.54 -4.86
C ASP A 505 -26.44 4.97 -4.62
N ARG A 506 -25.48 5.15 -3.70
CA ARG A 506 -24.91 6.46 -3.33
C ARG A 506 -23.51 6.72 -3.83
N ILE A 507 -22.71 5.69 -4.06
CA ILE A 507 -21.37 5.85 -4.65
C ILE A 507 -21.46 6.53 -6.02
N GLY A 508 -22.51 6.22 -6.80
CA GLY A 508 -22.78 6.89 -8.07
C GLY A 508 -23.01 8.40 -7.95
N ASP A 509 -23.57 8.87 -6.83
CA ASP A 509 -23.79 10.30 -6.56
C ASP A 509 -22.48 11.00 -6.12
N ASP A 510 -21.65 10.32 -5.32
CA ASP A 510 -20.42 10.88 -4.74
C ASP A 510 -19.20 10.79 -5.68
N GLY A 511 -19.29 9.99 -6.75
CA GLY A 511 -18.30 9.96 -7.84
C GLY A 511 -18.59 8.92 -8.90
N GLU A 512 -18.93 9.36 -10.12
CA GLU A 512 -19.21 8.49 -11.27
C GLU A 512 -18.09 7.46 -11.50
N LEU A 513 -16.83 7.90 -11.48
CA LEU A 513 -15.68 7.04 -11.70
C LEU A 513 -15.50 5.96 -10.61
N ALA A 514 -15.93 6.24 -9.38
CA ALA A 514 -15.87 5.26 -8.29
C ALA A 514 -16.90 4.15 -8.52
N ALA A 515 -18.10 4.50 -9.01
CA ALA A 515 -19.10 3.51 -9.39
C ALA A 515 -18.60 2.65 -10.57
N ASP A 516 -18.03 3.27 -11.60
CA ASP A 516 -17.44 2.58 -12.74
C ASP A 516 -16.36 1.58 -12.31
N TYR A 517 -15.49 1.96 -11.37
CA TYR A 517 -14.45 1.06 -10.84
C TYR A 517 -15.04 -0.13 -10.12
N LEU A 518 -16.10 0.06 -9.36
CA LEU A 518 -16.78 -1.04 -8.68
C LEU A 518 -17.42 -1.99 -9.70
N PHE A 519 -18.02 -1.49 -10.79
CA PHE A 519 -18.55 -2.30 -11.88
C PHE A 519 -17.46 -2.95 -12.75
N LEU A 520 -16.28 -2.38 -12.84
CA LEU A 520 -15.16 -3.00 -13.55
C LEU A 520 -14.56 -4.11 -12.69
N ALA A 521 -14.30 -3.80 -11.42
CA ALA A 521 -13.85 -4.72 -10.41
C ALA A 521 -14.84 -5.89 -10.19
N ALA A 522 -16.09 -5.71 -10.61
CA ALA A 522 -17.08 -6.77 -10.73
C ALA A 522 -16.82 -7.84 -11.77
N CYS A 523 -16.20 -7.43 -12.87
CA CYS A 523 -16.04 -8.22 -14.08
C CYS A 523 -14.69 -8.89 -14.15
N VAL A 524 -13.79 -8.55 -13.22
CA VAL A 524 -12.45 -9.12 -13.07
C VAL A 524 -12.35 -9.88 -11.75
N ASP A 525 -11.24 -10.56 -11.53
CA ASP A 525 -10.98 -11.13 -10.21
C ASP A 525 -11.05 -10.02 -9.15
N ARG A 526 -11.75 -10.29 -8.04
CA ARG A 526 -12.01 -9.35 -6.96
C ARG A 526 -10.74 -8.98 -6.18
N LYS A 527 -9.64 -9.72 -6.38
CA LYS A 527 -8.37 -9.53 -5.67
C LYS A 527 -7.27 -9.06 -6.59
N ASP A 528 -6.29 -8.38 -6.01
CA ASP A 528 -5.08 -7.92 -6.69
C ASP A 528 -5.40 -7.14 -7.97
N ILE A 529 -6.47 -6.33 -7.94
CA ILE A 529 -6.89 -5.52 -9.09
C ILE A 529 -5.85 -4.40 -9.25
N PRO A 530 -4.97 -4.45 -10.27
CA PRO A 530 -3.95 -3.44 -10.44
C PRO A 530 -4.63 -2.10 -10.73
N LEU A 531 -4.19 -1.03 -10.08
CA LEU A 531 -4.74 0.30 -10.31
C LEU A 531 -4.62 0.75 -11.77
N GLU A 532 -3.69 0.18 -12.53
CA GLU A 532 -3.54 0.39 -13.97
C GLU A 532 -4.72 -0.12 -14.80
N LEU A 533 -5.43 -1.16 -14.33
CA LEU A 533 -6.65 -1.65 -14.99
C LEU A 533 -7.84 -0.72 -14.79
N LEU A 534 -7.75 0.23 -13.86
CA LEU A 534 -8.80 1.19 -13.58
C LEU A 534 -8.62 2.44 -14.47
N PRO A 535 -9.47 2.61 -15.51
CA PRO A 535 -9.32 3.67 -16.49
C PRO A 535 -9.57 5.04 -15.84
N ALA A 536 -8.78 6.06 -16.17
CA ALA A 536 -9.00 7.42 -15.68
C ALA A 536 -8.47 8.44 -16.69
N SER A 537 -9.04 9.64 -16.71
CA SER A 537 -8.52 10.74 -17.55
C SER A 537 -7.21 11.28 -16.99
N SER A 538 -7.03 11.17 -15.68
CA SER A 538 -5.75 11.41 -15.01
C SER A 538 -5.60 10.52 -13.78
N PRO A 539 -4.37 10.26 -13.32
CA PRO A 539 -4.20 9.35 -12.19
C PRO A 539 -4.53 10.01 -10.83
N ARG A 540 -4.61 11.35 -10.77
CA ARG A 540 -5.25 12.08 -9.66
C ARG A 540 -6.74 11.76 -9.56
N GLU A 541 -7.43 11.67 -10.70
CA GLU A 541 -8.84 11.30 -10.78
C GLU A 541 -9.06 9.87 -10.29
N ARG A 542 -8.17 8.94 -10.70
CA ARG A 542 -8.14 7.56 -10.20
C ARG A 542 -8.01 7.52 -8.69
N GLU A 543 -7.02 8.21 -8.11
CA GLU A 543 -6.82 8.25 -6.66
C GLU A 543 -8.03 8.85 -5.93
N GLY A 544 -8.67 9.87 -6.51
CA GLY A 544 -9.92 10.41 -6.01
C GLY A 544 -11.05 9.37 -5.95
N ALA A 545 -11.26 8.62 -7.03
CA ALA A 545 -12.26 7.56 -7.10
C ALA A 545 -11.98 6.41 -6.12
N VAL A 546 -10.71 5.99 -5.99
CA VAL A 546 -10.30 4.97 -5.00
C VAL A 546 -10.51 5.49 -3.58
N LYS A 547 -10.26 6.78 -3.29
CA LYS A 547 -10.57 7.37 -1.98
C LYS A 547 -12.08 7.34 -1.69
N VAL A 548 -12.94 7.58 -2.68
CA VAL A 548 -14.40 7.45 -2.51
C VAL A 548 -14.77 6.01 -2.15
N LEU A 549 -14.29 5.01 -2.88
CA LEU A 549 -14.53 3.60 -2.56
C LEU A 549 -14.05 3.21 -1.15
N GLY A 550 -12.90 3.74 -0.74
CA GLY A 550 -12.35 3.54 0.60
C GLY A 550 -13.23 4.12 1.72
N ARG A 551 -13.89 5.27 1.50
CA ARG A 551 -14.81 5.88 2.49
C ARG A 551 -16.01 5.00 2.82
N TYR A 552 -16.47 4.21 1.86
CA TYR A 552 -17.58 3.27 2.04
C TYR A 552 -17.14 1.90 2.58
N GLY A 553 -15.85 1.69 2.86
CA GLY A 553 -15.34 0.42 3.40
C GLY A 553 -15.49 -0.76 2.44
N LEU A 554 -15.49 -0.52 1.12
CA LEU A 554 -15.70 -1.56 0.11
C LEU A 554 -14.40 -2.17 -0.43
N ILE A 555 -13.27 -1.47 -0.27
CA ILE A 555 -11.97 -1.88 -0.77
C ILE A 555 -10.95 -2.00 0.36
N ILE A 556 -10.02 -2.94 0.20
CA ILE A 556 -8.78 -2.99 0.97
C ILE A 556 -7.65 -2.62 0.00
N ARG A 557 -6.82 -1.64 0.37
CA ARG A 557 -5.63 -1.30 -0.42
C ARG A 557 -4.53 -2.31 -0.13
N ARG A 558 -3.80 -2.75 -1.17
CA ARG A 558 -2.51 -3.47 -1.06
C ARG A 558 -1.36 -2.54 -1.43
N PRO A 559 -0.76 -1.82 -0.46
CA PRO A 559 0.23 -0.78 -0.79
C PRO A 559 1.51 -1.34 -1.41
N ALA A 560 1.87 -2.58 -1.09
CA ALA A 560 3.04 -3.26 -1.67
C ALA A 560 2.90 -3.56 -3.16
N GLU A 561 1.67 -3.82 -3.62
CA GLU A 561 1.37 -4.34 -4.96
C GLU A 561 0.72 -3.29 -5.87
N SER A 562 0.30 -2.14 -5.32
CA SER A 562 -0.43 -1.10 -6.06
C SER A 562 -1.72 -1.63 -6.68
N SER A 563 -2.38 -2.46 -5.89
CA SER A 563 -3.61 -3.12 -6.24
C SER A 563 -4.66 -2.93 -5.15
N LEU A 564 -5.90 -3.24 -5.50
CA LEU A 564 -7.05 -3.21 -4.61
C LEU A 564 -7.66 -4.60 -4.50
N ASP A 565 -8.11 -4.93 -3.30
CA ASP A 565 -9.02 -6.05 -3.08
C ASP A 565 -10.42 -5.52 -2.83
N LEU A 566 -11.40 -6.15 -3.47
CA LEU A 566 -12.81 -6.05 -3.12
C LEU A 566 -13.19 -7.16 -2.13
N HIS A 567 -14.05 -6.82 -1.17
CA HIS A 567 -14.57 -7.80 -0.21
C HIS A 567 -15.39 -8.91 -0.92
N GLN A 568 -15.30 -10.15 -0.39
CA GLN A 568 -15.76 -11.42 -1.01
C GLN A 568 -17.24 -11.53 -1.42
N LEU A 569 -18.11 -10.63 -0.98
CA LEU A 569 -19.57 -10.78 -1.16
C LEU A 569 -20.14 -9.89 -2.27
N MET A 570 -19.30 -9.39 -3.17
CA MET A 570 -19.72 -8.42 -4.19
C MET A 570 -20.40 -9.02 -5.43
N ILE A 571 -20.42 -10.36 -5.62
CA ILE A 571 -21.01 -10.96 -6.84
C ILE A 571 -22.27 -11.76 -6.50
N TYR A 572 -23.43 -11.09 -6.48
CA TYR A 572 -24.74 -11.74 -6.46
C TYR A 572 -25.48 -11.49 -7.79
N GLN A 573 -26.50 -12.30 -8.10
CA GLN A 573 -27.22 -12.26 -9.39
C GLN A 573 -27.83 -10.88 -9.74
N ASP A 574 -28.20 -10.07 -8.74
CA ASP A 574 -28.71 -8.70 -8.95
C ASP A 574 -27.61 -7.74 -9.46
N TRP A 575 -26.36 -8.11 -9.23
CA TRP A 575 -25.17 -7.41 -9.67
C TRP A 575 -24.93 -7.61 -11.17
N HIS A 576 -25.12 -8.82 -11.73
CA HIS A 576 -25.05 -9.04 -13.18
C HIS A 576 -26.06 -8.18 -13.95
N GLY A 577 -27.29 -8.03 -13.45
CA GLY A 577 -28.31 -7.19 -14.08
C GLY A 577 -28.01 -5.68 -14.02
N ARG A 578 -27.33 -5.22 -12.97
CA ARG A 578 -26.87 -3.82 -12.85
C ARG A 578 -25.61 -3.55 -13.67
N VAL A 579 -24.64 -4.48 -13.63
CA VAL A 579 -23.42 -4.49 -14.45
C VAL A 579 -23.79 -4.45 -15.94
N LEU A 580 -24.66 -5.36 -16.42
CA LEU A 580 -25.07 -5.36 -17.83
C LEU A 580 -25.75 -4.06 -18.23
N ARG A 581 -26.67 -3.51 -17.42
CA ARG A 581 -27.32 -2.23 -17.71
C ARG A 581 -26.34 -1.05 -17.75
N HIS A 582 -25.40 -1.02 -16.82
CA HIS A 582 -24.35 -0.01 -16.77
C HIS A 582 -23.46 -0.04 -18.02
N PHE A 583 -22.99 -1.23 -18.43
CA PHE A 583 -22.18 -1.39 -19.64
C PHE A 583 -22.96 -1.13 -20.94
N ILE A 584 -24.25 -1.50 -21.02
CA ILE A 584 -25.11 -1.18 -22.18
C ILE A 584 -25.30 0.34 -22.30
N MET A 585 -25.51 1.05 -21.19
CA MET A 585 -25.67 2.51 -21.20
C MET A 585 -24.36 3.23 -21.58
N MET A 586 -23.22 2.76 -21.07
CA MET A 586 -21.88 3.24 -21.47
C MET A 586 -21.63 3.04 -22.98
N ALA A 587 -22.01 1.88 -23.54
CA ALA A 587 -21.86 1.58 -24.96
C ALA A 587 -22.75 2.44 -25.87
N ASP A 588 -23.94 2.83 -25.39
CA ASP A 588 -24.90 3.69 -26.09
C ASP A 588 -24.59 5.20 -25.97
N GLY A 589 -23.51 5.58 -25.28
CA GLY A 589 -23.14 6.99 -25.05
C GLY A 589 -24.12 7.75 -24.16
N ARG A 590 -25.03 7.05 -23.46
CA ARG A 590 -26.01 7.63 -22.54
C ARG A 590 -25.50 7.45 -21.11
N ARG A 591 -25.23 8.54 -20.40
CA ARG A 591 -24.88 8.47 -18.97
C ARG A 591 -26.15 8.46 -18.12
N PRO A 592 -26.21 7.69 -17.02
CA PRO A 592 -27.41 7.61 -16.19
C PRO A 592 -27.70 8.96 -15.52
N SER A 593 -28.90 9.51 -15.75
CA SER A 593 -29.39 10.71 -15.06
C SER A 593 -29.91 10.43 -13.65
N SER A 594 -30.01 9.15 -13.27
CA SER A 594 -30.34 8.67 -11.92
C SER A 594 -30.06 7.18 -11.81
N TRP A 595 -29.33 6.76 -10.76
CA TRP A 595 -29.09 5.36 -10.40
C TRP A 595 -30.30 4.70 -9.71
N THR A 596 -31.51 5.15 -10.00
CA THR A 596 -32.75 4.64 -9.40
C THR A 596 -33.40 3.60 -10.29
N CYS A 597 -33.74 2.45 -9.69
CA CYS A 597 -34.63 1.46 -10.27
C CYS A 597 -36.02 2.11 -10.44
N LYS A 598 -36.49 2.24 -11.68
CA LYS A 598 -37.92 2.10 -11.96
C LYS A 598 -38.16 0.70 -12.49
#